data_AF-A0A938UYL2-F1
#
_entry.id   AF-A0A938UYL2-F1
#
_cell.length_a   1.000
_cell.length_b   1.000
_cell.length_c   1.000
_cell.angle_alpha   90.00
_cell.angle_beta   90.00
_cell.angle_gamma   90.00
#
_symmetry.space_group_name_H-M   'P 1'
#
loop_
_entity.id
_entity.type
_entity.pdbx_description
1 polymer ?
#
loop_
_entity_poly.entity_id
_entity_poly.type
_entity_poly.pdbx_seq_one_letter_code
_entity_poly.pdbx_strand_id
1 'polypeptide(L)'
;MRRSCHGNARPARRGAAAAIVLSVSILLTGACASTRLRGASDAPLSPSDRKARVLDARTLESSPLTALGLLEPILEEGDDAYWSRQAVEQVAAMDGSLARKGVSAAGVLLAHYSMDPRSPLAAHLLFHGAKLMAGTGQDQDERLALYLLLRLIDEHSPSPLWDDAVWLAADICRDRGYRGDETAVLEEALLPHPGWGTDALSGRFVQKVRYRLARLYERQGRREKALFEYALVINFHDGLALKDDALWRIAVVHADLGNDELEQEALRMLLSECPWSRHAAQARERLR
;
A
#
# COMPACT_ATOMS: atom_id res chain seq x y z
N MET A 1 51.79 -14.83 -36.51
CA MET A 1 51.18 -13.63 -35.92
C MET A 1 49.83 -14.00 -35.29
N ARG A 2 49.78 -14.22 -33.97
CA ARG A 2 48.53 -14.41 -33.22
C ARG A 2 48.46 -13.29 -32.18
N ARG A 3 47.47 -12.41 -32.28
CA ARG A 3 47.19 -11.36 -31.29
C ARG A 3 46.35 -11.97 -30.18
N SER A 4 46.89 -11.96 -28.96
CA SER A 4 46.20 -12.37 -27.74
C SER A 4 45.39 -11.20 -27.21
N CYS A 5 44.07 -11.35 -27.14
CA CYS A 5 43.16 -10.40 -26.53
C CYS A 5 43.13 -10.65 -25.01
N HIS A 6 43.61 -9.69 -24.22
CA HIS A 6 43.42 -9.69 -22.77
C HIS A 6 42.00 -9.23 -22.44
N GLY A 7 41.17 -10.16 -21.97
CA GLY A 7 39.87 -9.87 -21.38
C GLY A 7 40.04 -9.35 -19.96
N ASN A 8 39.63 -8.10 -19.72
CA ASN A 8 39.48 -7.53 -18.40
C ASN A 8 38.28 -8.16 -17.69
N ALA A 9 38.53 -9.10 -16.78
CA ALA A 9 37.53 -9.60 -15.84
C ALA A 9 37.27 -8.52 -14.76
N ARG A 10 36.04 -7.98 -14.72
CA ARG A 10 35.58 -7.16 -13.59
C ARG A 10 35.33 -8.09 -12.40
N PRO A 11 35.86 -7.81 -11.20
CA PRO A 11 35.55 -8.60 -10.01
C PRO A 11 34.09 -8.39 -9.59
N ALA A 12 33.38 -9.49 -9.35
CA ALA A 12 32.02 -9.51 -8.84
C ALA A 12 31.97 -8.91 -7.43
N ARG A 13 31.53 -7.65 -7.31
CA ARG A 13 31.22 -6.99 -6.03
C ARG A 13 29.89 -7.49 -5.45
N ARG A 14 29.79 -8.78 -5.13
CA ARG A 14 28.61 -9.39 -4.46
C ARG A 14 28.79 -9.62 -2.95
N GLY A 15 29.93 -9.26 -2.37
CA GLY A 15 30.25 -9.59 -0.97
C GLY A 15 29.66 -8.67 0.10
N ALA A 16 29.52 -7.37 -0.16
CA ALA A 16 29.17 -6.39 0.90
C ALA A 16 27.68 -6.42 1.28
N ALA A 17 26.78 -6.53 0.31
CA ALA A 17 25.34 -6.60 0.57
C ALA A 17 24.94 -7.87 1.35
N ALA A 18 25.63 -9.00 1.12
CA ALA A 18 25.35 -10.25 1.82
C ALA A 18 25.73 -10.21 3.31
N ALA A 19 26.79 -9.47 3.66
CA ALA A 19 27.21 -9.34 5.05
C ALA A 19 26.19 -8.57 5.91
N ILE A 20 25.54 -7.55 5.36
CA ILE A 20 24.51 -6.77 6.09
C ILE A 20 23.20 -7.57 6.22
N VAL A 21 22.82 -8.37 5.22
CA VAL A 21 21.68 -9.28 5.31
C VAL A 21 21.91 -10.36 6.38
N LEU A 22 23.13 -10.87 6.52
CA LEU A 22 23.50 -11.82 7.58
C LEU A 22 23.53 -11.14 8.96
N SER A 23 24.10 -9.94 9.09
CA SER A 23 24.11 -9.21 10.37
C SER A 23 22.71 -8.83 10.85
N VAL A 24 21.81 -8.41 9.95
CA VAL A 24 20.40 -8.12 10.29
C VAL A 24 19.64 -9.41 10.64
N SER A 25 19.88 -10.51 9.93
CA SER A 25 19.25 -11.81 10.25
C SER A 25 19.75 -12.41 11.57
N ILE A 26 21.05 -12.22 11.91
CA ILE A 26 21.68 -12.69 13.15
C ILE A 26 21.25 -11.81 14.34
N LEU A 27 21.12 -10.50 14.17
CA LEU A 27 20.62 -9.61 15.23
C LEU A 27 19.13 -9.85 15.54
N LEU A 28 18.30 -10.17 14.54
CA LEU A 28 16.88 -10.46 14.73
C LEU A 28 16.60 -11.83 15.38
N THR A 29 17.50 -12.81 15.21
CA THR A 29 17.38 -14.11 15.91
C THR A 29 17.90 -14.07 17.34
N GLY A 30 18.80 -13.15 17.68
CA GLY A 30 19.33 -12.98 19.04
C GLY A 30 18.44 -12.21 20.02
N ALA A 31 17.55 -11.33 19.54
CA ALA A 31 16.75 -10.44 20.39
C ALA A 31 15.44 -11.06 20.93
N CYS A 32 15.06 -12.27 20.52
CA CYS A 32 13.81 -12.92 20.95
C CYS A 32 13.86 -13.58 22.34
N ALA A 33 14.98 -13.50 23.06
CA ALA A 33 15.09 -14.02 24.42
C ALA A 33 15.15 -12.87 25.44
N SER A 34 14.05 -12.71 26.19
CA SER A 34 13.87 -11.85 27.38
C SER A 34 13.27 -10.46 27.15
N THR A 35 11.94 -10.40 27.08
CA THR A 35 11.19 -9.32 27.75
C THR A 35 9.80 -9.81 28.15
N ARG A 36 9.63 -10.18 29.42
CA ARG A 36 8.30 -10.29 30.04
C ARG A 36 7.92 -8.89 30.51
N LEU A 37 6.98 -8.24 29.83
CA LEU A 37 6.22 -7.14 30.39
C LEU A 37 4.72 -7.47 30.31
N ARG A 38 4.09 -7.43 31.49
CA ARG A 38 2.65 -7.46 31.68
C ARG A 38 2.06 -6.10 31.29
N GLY A 39 0.88 -6.13 30.68
CA GLY A 39 -0.13 -5.10 30.90
C GLY A 39 -0.51 -4.23 29.69
N ALA A 40 -1.30 -4.78 28.78
CA ALA A 40 -2.49 -4.18 28.14
C ALA A 40 -2.85 -5.05 26.92
N SER A 41 -4.09 -5.49 26.84
CA SER A 41 -4.60 -6.40 25.81
C SER A 41 -4.80 -5.67 24.48
N ASP A 42 -3.71 -5.35 23.78
CA ASP A 42 -3.71 -5.00 22.35
C ASP A 42 -3.28 -6.22 21.54
N ALA A 43 -4.02 -7.33 21.66
CA ALA A 43 -3.86 -8.43 20.73
C ALA A 43 -4.27 -7.94 19.34
N PRO A 44 -3.43 -8.09 18.30
CA PRO A 44 -3.83 -7.75 16.94
C PRO A 44 -5.06 -8.59 16.59
N LEU A 45 -6.18 -7.92 16.31
CA LEU A 45 -7.43 -8.55 15.88
C LEU A 45 -7.16 -9.44 14.67
N SER A 46 -7.78 -10.62 14.63
CA SER A 46 -7.68 -11.48 13.45
C SER A 46 -8.18 -10.73 12.21
N PRO A 47 -7.71 -11.06 10.98
CA PRO A 47 -8.23 -10.42 9.77
C PRO A 47 -9.77 -10.43 9.69
N SER A 48 -10.39 -11.52 10.13
CA SER A 48 -11.84 -11.68 10.30
C SER A 48 -12.45 -10.72 11.33
N ASP A 49 -11.80 -10.52 12.48
CA ASP A 49 -12.27 -9.59 13.52
C ASP A 49 -12.06 -8.12 13.12
N ARG A 50 -11.05 -7.83 12.30
CA ARG A 50 -10.82 -6.51 11.70
C ARG A 50 -11.92 -6.16 10.71
N LYS A 51 -12.31 -7.10 9.83
CA LYS A 51 -13.50 -6.96 8.96
C LYS A 51 -14.74 -6.68 9.82
N ALA A 52 -14.96 -7.43 10.90
CA ALA A 52 -16.11 -7.25 11.80
C ALA A 52 -16.11 -5.90 12.54
N ARG A 53 -14.95 -5.35 12.91
CA ARG A 53 -14.84 -4.06 13.62
C ARG A 53 -15.11 -2.86 12.72
N VAL A 54 -14.75 -2.92 11.44
CA VAL A 54 -15.18 -1.94 10.43
C VAL A 54 -16.69 -2.08 10.16
N LEU A 55 -17.22 -3.30 10.30
CA LEU A 55 -18.61 -3.70 10.04
C LEU A 55 -19.48 -3.80 11.30
N ASP A 56 -19.46 -2.82 12.22
CA ASP A 56 -20.56 -2.69 13.19
C ASP A 56 -21.83 -2.17 12.45
N ALA A 57 -22.39 -3.07 11.64
CA ALA A 57 -23.36 -2.84 10.57
C ALA A 57 -24.74 -2.40 11.08
N ARG A 58 -24.97 -2.45 12.41
CA ARG A 58 -26.22 -2.02 13.04
C ARG A 58 -26.49 -0.52 12.94
N THR A 59 -25.54 0.27 12.45
CA THR A 59 -25.70 1.72 12.21
C THR A 59 -25.90 2.11 10.74
N LEU A 60 -25.87 1.17 9.80
CA LEU A 60 -25.95 1.45 8.35
C LEU A 60 -27.27 1.02 7.68
N GLU A 61 -28.20 0.38 8.41
CA GLU A 61 -29.45 -0.16 7.81
C GLU A 61 -30.53 0.89 7.49
N SER A 62 -30.35 2.15 7.90
CA SER A 62 -31.30 3.21 7.54
C SER A 62 -30.68 4.19 6.55
N SER A 63 -31.09 4.07 5.28
CA SER A 63 -31.08 5.10 4.23
C SER A 63 -29.93 5.08 3.20
N PRO A 64 -30.03 4.19 2.20
CA PRO A 64 -29.76 4.59 0.80
C PRO A 64 -30.84 4.15 -0.21
N LEU A 65 -31.83 3.34 0.20
CA LEU A 65 -32.83 2.75 -0.72
C LEU A 65 -33.80 3.76 -1.35
N THR A 66 -33.88 4.99 -0.84
CA THR A 66 -34.74 6.04 -1.40
C THR A 66 -34.19 6.65 -2.69
N ALA A 67 -32.91 6.45 -3.01
CA ALA A 67 -32.30 6.95 -4.25
C ALA A 67 -32.58 6.07 -5.49
N LEU A 68 -32.98 4.81 -5.30
CA LEU A 68 -33.27 3.87 -6.40
C LEU A 68 -34.56 4.22 -7.16
N GLY A 69 -35.57 4.79 -6.48
CA GLY A 69 -36.85 5.15 -7.12
C GLY A 69 -36.80 6.35 -8.09
N LEU A 70 -35.65 7.01 -8.25
CA LEU A 70 -35.46 8.12 -9.20
C LEU A 70 -34.76 7.69 -10.51
N LEU A 71 -34.33 6.44 -10.62
CA LEU A 71 -33.49 5.95 -11.73
C LEU A 71 -34.09 4.78 -12.52
N GLU A 72 -35.22 4.23 -12.06
CA GLU A 72 -35.97 3.18 -12.78
C GLU A 72 -36.30 3.51 -14.26
N PRO A 73 -36.58 4.76 -14.69
CA PRO A 73 -36.92 5.02 -16.10
C PRO A 73 -35.74 4.92 -17.07
N ILE A 74 -34.49 4.79 -16.60
CA ILE A 74 -33.27 4.83 -17.44
C ILE A 74 -32.80 3.42 -17.83
N LEU A 75 -33.29 2.38 -17.17
CA LEU A 75 -32.72 1.03 -17.22
C LEU A 75 -33.39 0.05 -18.22
N GLU A 76 -34.41 0.47 -18.98
CA GLU A 76 -35.25 -0.49 -19.72
C GLU A 76 -34.79 -0.89 -21.15
N GLU A 77 -33.82 -0.24 -21.81
CA GLU A 77 -33.55 -0.56 -23.24
C GLU A 77 -32.08 -0.43 -23.74
N GLY A 78 -31.11 -1.20 -23.22
CA GLY A 78 -29.85 -1.33 -23.97
C GLY A 78 -28.82 -2.31 -23.46
N ASP A 79 -27.81 -2.52 -24.31
CA ASP A 79 -26.72 -3.49 -24.17
C ASP A 79 -25.83 -3.17 -22.95
N ASP A 80 -25.56 -4.16 -22.09
CA ASP A 80 -24.92 -3.99 -20.77
C ASP A 80 -23.54 -3.28 -20.82
N ALA A 81 -22.80 -3.51 -21.91
CA ALA A 81 -21.49 -2.89 -22.13
C ALA A 81 -21.60 -1.39 -22.49
N TYR A 82 -22.70 -0.98 -23.13
CA TYR A 82 -22.94 0.41 -23.52
C TYR A 82 -23.30 1.26 -22.30
N TRP A 83 -24.24 0.80 -21.48
CA TRP A 83 -24.65 1.52 -20.27
C TRP A 83 -23.53 1.69 -19.26
N SER A 84 -22.68 0.67 -19.13
CA SER A 84 -21.53 0.73 -18.22
C SER A 84 -20.50 1.77 -18.65
N ARG A 85 -20.23 1.87 -19.96
CA ARG A 85 -19.32 2.90 -20.50
C ARG A 85 -19.94 4.29 -20.37
N GLN A 86 -21.23 4.42 -20.68
CA GLN A 86 -21.92 5.71 -20.60
C GLN A 86 -22.07 6.20 -19.16
N ALA A 87 -22.31 5.31 -18.19
CA ALA A 87 -22.35 5.64 -16.76
C ALA A 87 -20.98 6.13 -16.27
N VAL A 88 -19.88 5.47 -16.67
CA VAL A 88 -18.52 5.92 -16.34
C VAL A 88 -18.20 7.28 -16.97
N GLU A 89 -18.57 7.49 -18.23
CA GLU A 89 -18.36 8.75 -18.95
C GLU A 89 -19.20 9.91 -18.37
N GLN A 90 -20.46 9.66 -18.01
CA GLN A 90 -21.31 10.65 -17.36
C GLN A 90 -20.80 11.02 -15.96
N VAL A 91 -20.32 10.04 -15.20
CA VAL A 91 -19.68 10.28 -13.89
C VAL A 91 -18.39 11.08 -14.05
N ALA A 92 -17.58 10.80 -15.08
CA ALA A 92 -16.36 11.54 -15.37
C ALA A 92 -16.60 13.00 -15.82
N ALA A 93 -17.78 13.30 -16.37
CA ALA A 93 -18.14 14.62 -16.89
C ALA A 93 -18.81 15.56 -15.87
N MET A 94 -19.03 15.14 -14.62
CA MET A 94 -19.76 15.93 -13.62
C MET A 94 -18.84 16.83 -12.75
N ASP A 95 -19.09 18.14 -12.74
CA ASP A 95 -18.30 19.16 -12.02
C ASP A 95 -19.02 19.79 -10.79
N GLY A 96 -18.22 20.23 -9.81
CA GLY A 96 -18.47 21.21 -8.72
C GLY A 96 -19.55 20.97 -7.65
N SER A 97 -20.72 20.43 -7.99
CA SER A 97 -21.84 20.18 -7.05
C SER A 97 -21.73 18.81 -6.34
N LEU A 98 -20.49 18.39 -6.10
CA LEU A 98 -20.04 16.99 -6.14
C LEU A 98 -20.46 16.10 -4.97
N ALA A 99 -20.67 16.63 -3.76
CA ALA A 99 -20.91 15.74 -2.61
C ALA A 99 -22.25 14.98 -2.72
N ARG A 100 -23.37 15.69 -2.97
CA ARG A 100 -24.69 15.04 -3.11
C ARG A 100 -24.82 14.25 -4.41
N LYS A 101 -24.21 14.75 -5.49
CA LYS A 101 -24.21 14.05 -6.79
C LYS A 101 -23.33 12.80 -6.75
N GLY A 102 -22.24 12.84 -6.00
CA GLY A 102 -21.29 11.73 -5.83
C GLY A 102 -21.92 10.53 -5.12
N VAL A 103 -22.67 10.74 -4.04
CA VAL A 103 -23.39 9.66 -3.35
C VAL A 103 -24.43 9.01 -4.26
N SER A 104 -25.20 9.80 -5.00
CA SER A 104 -26.20 9.27 -5.95
C SER A 104 -25.53 8.48 -7.08
N ALA A 105 -24.45 9.01 -7.66
CA ALA A 105 -23.69 8.33 -8.71
C ALA A 105 -23.05 7.02 -8.21
N ALA A 106 -22.47 7.03 -7.00
CA ALA A 106 -21.96 5.83 -6.38
C ALA A 106 -23.07 4.80 -6.14
N GLY A 107 -24.27 5.23 -5.73
CA GLY A 107 -25.45 4.37 -5.61
C GLY A 107 -25.80 3.65 -6.91
N VAL A 108 -25.74 4.33 -8.05
CA VAL A 108 -25.97 3.72 -9.38
C VAL A 108 -24.92 2.66 -9.68
N LEU A 109 -23.64 2.97 -9.50
CA LEU A 109 -22.54 2.03 -9.74
C LEU A 109 -22.69 0.77 -8.86
N LEU A 110 -23.08 0.95 -7.60
CA LEU A 110 -23.27 -0.16 -6.67
C LEU A 110 -24.54 -0.98 -6.95
N ALA A 111 -25.59 -0.36 -7.51
CA ALA A 111 -26.74 -1.09 -8.01
C ALA A 111 -26.34 -2.02 -9.18
N HIS A 112 -25.56 -1.53 -10.14
CA HIS A 112 -25.02 -2.36 -11.22
C HIS A 112 -24.11 -3.49 -10.71
N TYR A 113 -23.24 -3.20 -9.74
CA TYR A 113 -22.41 -4.23 -9.12
C TYR A 113 -23.26 -5.32 -8.44
N SER A 114 -24.37 -4.93 -7.80
CA SER A 114 -25.26 -5.87 -7.12
C SER A 114 -26.01 -6.79 -8.08
N MET A 115 -26.25 -6.35 -9.32
CA MET A 115 -26.88 -7.17 -10.35
C MET A 115 -25.95 -8.26 -10.89
N ASP A 116 -24.67 -7.92 -11.14
CA ASP A 116 -23.66 -8.89 -11.57
C ASP A 116 -22.28 -8.65 -10.92
N PRO A 117 -22.05 -9.20 -9.71
CA PRO A 117 -20.76 -9.09 -9.02
C PRO A 117 -19.62 -9.80 -9.73
N ARG A 118 -19.90 -10.68 -10.71
CA ARG A 118 -18.88 -11.42 -11.45
C ARG A 118 -18.53 -10.77 -12.79
N SER A 119 -19.21 -9.68 -13.12
CA SER A 119 -18.94 -8.89 -14.32
C SER A 119 -17.46 -8.49 -14.38
N PRO A 120 -16.84 -8.45 -15.58
CA PRO A 120 -15.50 -7.88 -15.74
C PRO A 120 -15.41 -6.41 -15.29
N LEU A 121 -16.55 -5.73 -15.13
CA LEU A 121 -16.65 -4.35 -14.66
C LEU A 121 -16.75 -4.24 -13.14
N ALA A 122 -16.96 -5.34 -12.42
CA ALA A 122 -17.22 -5.34 -10.97
C ALA A 122 -16.15 -4.55 -10.19
N ALA A 123 -14.87 -4.76 -10.50
CA ALA A 123 -13.77 -4.02 -9.86
C ALA A 123 -13.80 -2.51 -10.18
N HIS A 124 -14.16 -2.13 -11.42
CA HIS A 124 -14.32 -0.72 -11.79
C HIS A 124 -15.48 -0.07 -11.03
N LEU A 125 -16.62 -0.76 -10.92
CA LEU A 125 -17.80 -0.26 -10.20
C LEU A 125 -17.48 -0.05 -8.71
N LEU A 126 -16.82 -1.02 -8.06
CA LEU A 126 -16.39 -0.89 -6.67
C LEU A 126 -15.40 0.26 -6.47
N PHE A 127 -14.36 0.35 -7.32
CA PHE A 127 -13.32 1.38 -7.19
C PHE A 127 -13.88 2.80 -7.39
N HIS A 128 -14.64 3.02 -8.46
CA HIS A 128 -15.19 4.34 -8.75
C HIS A 128 -16.29 4.73 -7.77
N GLY A 129 -17.13 3.78 -7.34
CA GLY A 129 -18.09 3.98 -6.25
C GLY A 129 -17.38 4.41 -4.97
N ALA A 130 -16.32 3.72 -4.57
CA ALA A 130 -15.53 4.07 -3.39
C ALA A 130 -14.89 5.47 -3.51
N LYS A 131 -14.31 5.80 -4.67
CA LYS A 131 -13.69 7.11 -4.90
C LYS A 131 -14.69 8.26 -4.78
N LEU A 132 -15.90 8.09 -5.31
CA LEU A 132 -16.97 9.06 -5.18
C LEU A 132 -17.40 9.24 -3.72
N MET A 133 -17.56 8.13 -2.98
CA MET A 133 -17.92 8.16 -1.56
C MET A 133 -16.82 8.82 -0.70
N ALA A 134 -15.55 8.52 -0.95
CA ALA A 134 -14.42 9.13 -0.23
C ALA A 134 -14.30 10.64 -0.49
N GLY A 135 -14.66 11.10 -1.69
CA GLY A 135 -14.62 12.52 -2.06
C GLY A 135 -15.66 13.40 -1.35
N THR A 136 -16.61 12.81 -0.62
CA THR A 136 -17.65 13.57 0.11
C THR A 136 -17.13 14.21 1.40
N GLY A 137 -16.07 13.64 1.99
CA GLY A 137 -15.53 14.00 3.31
C GLY A 137 -16.41 13.57 4.50
N GLN A 138 -17.54 12.91 4.27
CA GLN A 138 -18.42 12.44 5.34
C GLN A 138 -17.90 11.14 5.95
N ASP A 139 -17.93 11.00 7.28
CA ASP A 139 -17.41 9.80 7.97
C ASP A 139 -18.09 8.51 7.52
N GLN A 140 -19.42 8.55 7.36
CA GLN A 140 -20.19 7.39 6.93
C GLN A 140 -19.82 6.96 5.51
N ASP A 141 -19.70 7.91 4.59
CA ASP A 141 -19.37 7.64 3.18
C ASP A 141 -17.94 7.13 3.04
N GLU A 142 -16.98 7.66 3.81
CA GLU A 142 -15.60 7.16 3.81
C GLU A 142 -15.47 5.75 4.40
N ARG A 143 -16.26 5.39 5.41
CA ARG A 143 -16.34 4.00 5.90
C ARG A 143 -16.87 3.06 4.83
N LEU A 144 -17.91 3.49 4.11
CA LEU A 144 -18.43 2.73 2.99
C LEU A 144 -17.40 2.62 1.85
N ALA A 145 -16.69 3.70 1.54
CA ALA A 145 -15.60 3.70 0.57
C ALA A 145 -14.54 2.67 0.94
N LEU A 146 -14.10 2.67 2.21
CA LEU A 146 -13.12 1.70 2.71
C LEU A 146 -13.65 0.27 2.58
N TYR A 147 -14.91 0.01 2.94
CA TYR A 147 -15.54 -1.30 2.77
C TYR A 147 -15.50 -1.78 1.30
N LEU A 148 -15.87 -0.91 0.36
CA LEU A 148 -15.86 -1.24 -1.08
C LEU A 148 -14.46 -1.52 -1.61
N LEU A 149 -13.45 -0.78 -1.16
CA LEU A 149 -12.05 -0.99 -1.54
C LEU A 149 -11.51 -2.29 -0.98
N LEU A 150 -11.79 -2.59 0.29
CA LEU A 150 -11.42 -3.87 0.91
C LEU A 150 -12.06 -5.05 0.20
N ARG A 151 -13.31 -4.89 -0.26
CA ARG A 151 -14.00 -5.89 -1.05
C ARG A 151 -13.36 -6.08 -2.42
N LEU A 152 -12.96 -5.01 -3.11
CA LEU A 152 -12.20 -5.09 -4.36
C LEU A 152 -10.87 -5.84 -4.15
N ILE A 153 -10.15 -5.52 -3.07
CA ILE A 153 -8.86 -6.14 -2.74
C ILE A 153 -8.99 -7.65 -2.53
N ASP A 154 -10.07 -8.08 -1.88
CA ASP A 154 -10.34 -9.48 -1.48
C ASP A 154 -10.96 -10.30 -2.64
N GLU A 155 -11.99 -9.77 -3.29
CA GLU A 155 -12.81 -10.51 -4.26
C GLU A 155 -12.31 -10.36 -5.71
N HIS A 156 -11.56 -9.29 -6.00
CA HIS A 156 -11.14 -8.93 -7.35
C HIS A 156 -9.63 -8.68 -7.45
N SER A 157 -8.82 -9.49 -6.74
CA SER A 157 -7.36 -9.34 -6.71
C SER A 157 -6.66 -9.33 -8.08
N PRO A 158 -7.11 -10.03 -9.14
CA PRO A 158 -6.47 -9.94 -10.46
C PRO A 158 -6.76 -8.64 -11.23
N SER A 159 -7.58 -7.74 -10.67
CA SER A 159 -7.96 -6.48 -11.32
C SER A 159 -6.76 -5.55 -11.50
N PRO A 160 -6.66 -4.83 -12.63
CA PRO A 160 -5.64 -3.79 -12.80
C PRO A 160 -5.82 -2.60 -11.85
N LEU A 161 -6.99 -2.46 -11.21
CA LEU A 161 -7.27 -1.42 -10.21
C LEU A 161 -6.88 -1.81 -8.79
N TRP A 162 -6.37 -3.02 -8.58
CA TRP A 162 -6.08 -3.52 -7.24
C TRP A 162 -5.03 -2.67 -6.53
N ASP A 163 -3.94 -2.30 -7.21
CA ASP A 163 -2.88 -1.43 -6.66
C ASP A 163 -3.47 -0.08 -6.21
N ASP A 164 -4.29 0.56 -7.05
CA ASP A 164 -4.93 1.84 -6.76
C ASP A 164 -5.92 1.73 -5.60
N ALA A 165 -6.61 0.59 -5.49
CA ALA A 165 -7.55 0.34 -4.40
C ALA A 165 -6.83 0.23 -3.05
N VAL A 166 -5.67 -0.46 -3.00
CA VAL A 166 -4.82 -0.51 -1.80
C VAL A 166 -4.36 0.88 -1.38
N TRP A 167 -3.88 1.69 -2.34
CA TRP A 167 -3.41 3.03 -2.03
C TRP A 167 -4.52 3.93 -1.49
N LEU A 168 -5.68 3.92 -2.15
CA LEU A 168 -6.82 4.72 -1.71
C LEU A 168 -7.31 4.28 -0.33
N ALA A 169 -7.40 2.96 -0.06
CA ALA A 169 -7.78 2.46 1.24
C ALA A 169 -6.79 2.88 2.33
N ALA A 170 -5.48 2.76 2.07
CA ALA A 170 -4.44 3.19 3.00
C ALA A 170 -4.45 4.71 3.24
N ASP A 171 -4.76 5.52 2.21
CA ASP A 171 -4.91 6.97 2.34
C ASP A 171 -6.13 7.35 3.19
N ILE A 172 -7.31 6.73 2.97
CA ILE A 172 -8.49 6.94 3.82
C ILE A 172 -8.17 6.62 5.28
N CYS A 173 -7.55 5.47 5.55
CA CYS A 173 -7.13 5.09 6.91
C CYS A 173 -6.16 6.11 7.52
N ARG A 174 -5.18 6.59 6.75
CA ARG A 174 -4.19 7.58 7.21
C ARG A 174 -4.87 8.90 7.57
N ASP A 175 -5.71 9.40 6.69
CA ASP A 175 -6.31 10.73 6.80
C ASP A 175 -7.32 10.79 7.96
N ARG A 176 -7.95 9.65 8.29
CA ARG A 176 -8.77 9.46 9.50
C ARG A 176 -7.99 9.17 10.78
N GLY A 177 -6.68 8.98 10.69
CA GLY A 177 -5.83 8.62 11.82
C GLY A 177 -5.96 7.15 12.26
N TYR A 178 -6.58 6.29 11.46
CA TYR A 178 -6.68 4.84 11.67
C TYR A 178 -5.36 4.13 11.35
N ARG A 179 -4.32 4.44 12.14
CA ARG A 179 -2.95 3.95 11.90
C ARG A 179 -2.85 2.42 11.88
N GLY A 180 -3.63 1.73 12.71
CA GLY A 180 -3.66 0.27 12.75
C GLY A 180 -4.25 -0.33 11.48
N ASP A 181 -5.28 0.30 10.93
CA ASP A 181 -5.94 -0.16 9.71
C ASP A 181 -5.10 0.20 8.46
N GLU A 182 -4.41 1.35 8.45
CA GLU A 182 -3.41 1.66 7.41
C GLU A 182 -2.32 0.57 7.37
N THR A 183 -1.79 0.17 8.53
CA THR A 183 -0.81 -0.92 8.62
C THR A 183 -1.41 -2.23 8.09
N ALA A 184 -2.63 -2.57 8.50
CA ALA A 184 -3.28 -3.82 8.09
C ALA A 184 -3.49 -3.91 6.57
N VAL A 185 -3.97 -2.84 5.94
CA VAL A 185 -4.18 -2.78 4.48
C VAL A 185 -2.86 -2.99 3.73
N LEU A 186 -1.77 -2.34 4.17
CA LEU A 186 -0.47 -2.46 3.54
C LEU A 186 0.20 -3.82 3.79
N GLU A 187 0.00 -4.43 4.97
CA GLU A 187 0.47 -5.80 5.26
C GLU A 187 -0.27 -6.83 4.39
N GLU A 188 -1.60 -6.72 4.26
CA GLU A 188 -2.43 -7.59 3.42
C GLU A 188 -2.03 -7.50 1.94
N ALA A 189 -1.68 -6.29 1.48
CA ALA A 189 -1.20 -6.05 0.12
C ALA A 189 0.13 -6.73 -0.20
N LEU A 190 0.88 -7.18 0.82
CA LEU A 190 2.15 -7.90 0.66
C LEU A 190 1.99 -9.42 0.78
N LEU A 191 0.79 -9.91 1.11
CA LEU A 191 0.53 -11.35 1.16
C LEU A 191 0.45 -11.92 -0.26
N PRO A 192 0.89 -13.17 -0.48
CA PRO A 192 0.68 -13.86 -1.74
C PRO A 192 -0.82 -14.04 -2.00
N HIS A 193 -1.33 -13.48 -3.10
CA HIS A 193 -2.73 -13.63 -3.49
C HIS A 193 -2.93 -14.80 -4.46
N PRO A 194 -3.90 -15.71 -4.23
CA PRO A 194 -4.24 -16.76 -5.18
C PRO A 194 -4.70 -16.15 -6.51
N GLY A 195 -4.09 -16.55 -7.62
CA GLY A 195 -4.44 -16.04 -8.95
C GLY A 195 -3.50 -14.95 -9.48
N TRP A 196 -2.60 -14.45 -8.63
CA TRP A 196 -1.46 -13.70 -9.10
C TRP A 196 -0.42 -14.67 -9.64
N GLY A 197 -0.17 -14.59 -10.95
CA GLY A 197 1.06 -15.18 -11.51
C GLY A 197 2.27 -14.68 -10.73
N THR A 198 3.38 -15.41 -10.79
CA THR A 198 4.64 -15.01 -10.14
C THR A 198 5.11 -13.59 -10.51
N ASP A 199 4.58 -13.05 -11.61
CA ASP A 199 4.93 -11.76 -12.19
C ASP A 199 3.85 -10.67 -11.96
N ALA A 200 2.75 -11.00 -11.27
CA ALA A 200 1.56 -10.13 -11.24
C ALA A 200 1.78 -8.86 -10.40
N LEU A 201 2.57 -8.93 -9.33
CA LEU A 201 3.02 -7.74 -8.64
C LEU A 201 4.26 -7.19 -9.32
N SER A 202 4.14 -6.00 -9.89
CA SER A 202 5.34 -5.28 -10.30
C SER A 202 6.25 -5.11 -9.08
N GLY A 203 7.53 -5.45 -9.19
CA GLY A 203 8.49 -5.24 -8.09
C GLY A 203 8.49 -3.79 -7.58
N ARG A 204 8.09 -2.83 -8.44
CA ARG A 204 7.86 -1.42 -8.08
C ARG A 204 6.71 -1.21 -7.11
N PHE A 205 5.57 -1.90 -7.27
CA PHE A 205 4.45 -1.81 -6.34
C PHE A 205 4.87 -2.30 -4.95
N VAL A 206 5.44 -3.51 -4.89
CA VAL A 206 5.91 -4.12 -3.63
C VAL A 206 6.92 -3.21 -2.93
N GLN A 207 7.87 -2.66 -3.68
CA GLN A 207 8.86 -1.73 -3.14
C GLN A 207 8.20 -0.48 -2.53
N LYS A 208 7.21 0.11 -3.20
CA LYS A 208 6.46 1.27 -2.68
C LYS A 208 5.67 0.91 -1.42
N VAL A 209 4.96 -0.22 -1.41
CA VAL A 209 4.17 -0.65 -0.24
C VAL A 209 5.07 -0.87 0.97
N ARG A 210 6.18 -1.59 0.80
CA ARG A 210 7.16 -1.81 1.88
C ARG A 210 7.77 -0.50 2.40
N TYR A 211 8.12 0.42 1.50
CA TYR A 211 8.63 1.73 1.92
C TYR A 211 7.59 2.50 2.74
N ARG A 212 6.32 2.52 2.32
CA ARG A 212 5.26 3.18 3.09
C ARG A 212 5.01 2.49 4.43
N LEU A 213 5.02 1.16 4.47
CA LEU A 213 4.86 0.37 5.69
C LEU A 213 6.01 0.66 6.67
N ALA A 214 7.26 0.73 6.19
CA ALA A 214 8.42 1.11 6.98
C ALA A 214 8.26 2.50 7.62
N ARG A 215 7.82 3.50 6.84
CA ARG A 215 7.52 4.85 7.32
C ARG A 215 6.41 4.85 8.38
N LEU A 216 5.41 4.00 8.22
CA LEU A 216 4.32 3.87 9.19
C LEU A 216 4.80 3.27 10.50
N TYR A 217 5.58 2.18 10.46
CA TYR A 217 6.21 1.59 11.65
C TYR A 217 7.14 2.56 12.37
N GLU A 218 7.92 3.33 11.61
CA GLU A 218 8.78 4.38 12.16
C GLU A 218 7.97 5.43 12.92
N ARG A 219 6.87 5.94 12.34
CA ARG A 219 5.95 6.88 13.01
C ARG A 219 5.24 6.30 14.23
N GLN A 220 5.13 4.98 14.32
CA GLN A 220 4.57 4.26 15.47
C GLN A 220 5.64 3.93 16.54
N GLY A 221 6.90 4.31 16.33
CA GLY A 221 8.01 3.97 17.24
C GLY A 221 8.47 2.51 17.13
N ARG A 222 7.94 1.72 16.18
CA ARG A 222 8.32 0.32 15.93
C ARG A 222 9.58 0.26 15.07
N ARG A 223 10.68 0.80 15.58
CA ARG A 223 11.93 1.06 14.83
C ARG A 223 12.53 -0.20 14.18
N GLU A 224 12.54 -1.32 14.88
CA GLU A 224 13.08 -2.59 14.34
C GLU A 224 12.31 -3.07 13.10
N LYS A 225 10.98 -2.98 13.14
CA LYS A 225 10.13 -3.35 11.99
C LYS A 225 10.28 -2.37 10.84
N ALA A 226 10.46 -1.08 11.14
CA ALA A 226 10.78 -0.09 10.12
C ALA A 226 12.10 -0.41 9.41
N LEU A 227 13.16 -0.71 10.17
CA LEU A 227 14.46 -1.11 9.62
C LEU A 227 14.35 -2.36 8.75
N PHE A 228 13.60 -3.37 9.20
CA PHE A 228 13.34 -4.58 8.43
C PHE A 228 12.69 -4.29 7.08
N GLU A 229 11.61 -3.50 7.06
CA GLU A 229 10.92 -3.17 5.81
C GLU A 229 11.77 -2.28 4.88
N TYR A 230 12.53 -1.32 5.42
CA TYR A 230 13.49 -0.56 4.61
C TYR A 230 14.60 -1.45 4.01
N ALA A 231 15.10 -2.43 4.76
CA ALA A 231 16.09 -3.37 4.25
C ALA A 231 15.52 -4.22 3.10
N LEU A 232 14.25 -4.62 3.19
CA LEU A 232 13.58 -5.30 2.08
C LEU A 232 13.48 -4.40 0.84
N VAL A 233 13.16 -3.11 0.98
CA VAL A 233 13.13 -2.14 -0.14
C VAL A 233 14.47 -2.08 -0.90
N ILE A 234 15.59 -2.15 -0.19
CA ILE A 234 16.95 -2.11 -0.77
C ILE A 234 17.27 -3.39 -1.55
N ASN A 235 16.75 -4.53 -1.10
CA ASN A 235 16.99 -5.83 -1.70
C ASN A 235 16.15 -6.11 -2.95
N PHE A 236 15.08 -5.33 -3.20
CA PHE A 236 14.33 -5.43 -4.45
C PHE A 236 15.16 -4.94 -5.65
N HIS A 237 15.41 -5.84 -6.60
CA HIS A 237 16.40 -5.66 -7.67
C HIS A 237 16.01 -4.65 -8.77
N ASP A 238 14.72 -4.29 -8.88
CA ASP A 238 14.20 -3.62 -10.09
C ASP A 238 14.04 -2.10 -9.98
N GLY A 239 14.44 -1.49 -8.85
CA GLY A 239 14.20 -0.06 -8.62
C GLY A 239 15.23 0.61 -7.72
N LEU A 240 16.06 1.48 -8.31
CA LEU A 240 16.87 2.44 -7.55
C LEU A 240 16.03 3.58 -6.95
N ALA A 241 14.77 3.75 -7.39
CA ALA A 241 13.96 4.93 -7.11
C ALA A 241 13.70 5.20 -5.63
N LEU A 242 13.64 4.15 -4.80
CA LEU A 242 13.41 4.26 -3.34
C LEU A 242 14.61 3.77 -2.52
N LYS A 243 15.67 3.31 -3.17
CA LYS A 243 16.82 2.69 -2.50
C LYS A 243 17.60 3.70 -1.68
N ASP A 244 17.86 4.86 -2.25
CA ASP A 244 18.59 5.93 -1.59
C ASP A 244 17.80 6.53 -0.41
N ASP A 245 16.50 6.73 -0.60
CA ASP A 245 15.57 7.12 0.45
C ASP A 245 15.53 6.09 1.59
N ALA A 246 15.48 4.79 1.29
CA ALA A 246 15.47 3.73 2.29
C ALA A 246 16.79 3.68 3.08
N LEU A 247 17.94 3.75 2.41
CA LEU A 247 19.26 3.80 3.06
C LEU A 247 19.39 5.02 3.98
N TRP A 248 18.92 6.18 3.52
CA TRP A 248 18.91 7.38 4.34
C TRP A 248 18.04 7.21 5.59
N ARG A 249 16.82 6.65 5.45
CA ARG A 249 15.96 6.38 6.60
C ARG A 249 16.57 5.36 7.57
N ILE A 250 17.22 4.31 7.08
CA ILE A 250 17.95 3.35 7.93
C ILE A 250 19.01 4.06 8.78
N ALA A 251 19.82 4.92 8.15
CA ALA A 251 20.84 5.70 8.86
C ALA A 251 20.20 6.58 9.96
N VAL A 252 19.12 7.30 9.63
CA VAL A 252 18.40 8.14 10.60
C VAL A 252 17.82 7.32 11.76
N VAL A 253 17.20 6.17 11.49
CA VAL A 253 16.63 5.32 12.55
C VAL A 253 17.73 4.74 13.45
N HIS A 254 18.90 4.40 12.89
CA HIS A 254 20.04 3.94 13.70
C HIS A 254 20.64 5.06 14.55
N ALA A 255 20.73 6.28 14.03
CA ALA A 255 21.13 7.47 14.79
C ALA A 255 20.20 7.69 15.99
N ASP A 256 18.87 7.62 15.76
CA ASP A 256 17.85 7.77 16.80
C ASP A 256 17.90 6.67 17.87
N LEU A 257 18.54 5.54 17.57
CA LEU A 257 18.77 4.42 18.48
C LEU A 257 20.13 4.48 19.20
N GLY A 258 21.02 5.42 18.84
CA GLY A 258 22.39 5.49 19.33
C GLY A 258 23.33 4.41 18.75
N ASN A 259 22.97 3.82 17.60
CA ASN A 259 23.75 2.79 16.93
C ASN A 259 24.68 3.42 15.89
N ASP A 260 25.66 4.20 16.34
CA ASP A 260 26.53 5.03 15.48
C ASP A 260 27.25 4.21 14.39
N GLU A 261 27.70 2.99 14.72
CA GLU A 261 28.37 2.11 13.76
C GLU A 261 27.46 1.72 12.59
N LEU A 262 26.20 1.39 12.88
CA LEU A 262 25.20 1.01 11.87
C LEU A 262 24.70 2.22 11.09
N GLU A 263 24.59 3.39 11.72
CA GLU A 263 24.34 4.64 11.00
C GLU A 263 25.43 4.89 9.97
N GLN A 264 26.70 4.90 10.39
CA GLN A 264 27.82 5.17 9.49
C GLN A 264 27.88 4.17 8.34
N GLU A 265 27.61 2.89 8.60
CA GLU A 265 27.58 1.86 7.55
C GLU A 265 26.49 2.14 6.51
N ALA A 266 25.27 2.47 6.95
CA ALA A 266 24.18 2.83 6.04
C ALA A 266 24.52 4.08 5.20
N LEU A 267 25.17 5.08 5.79
CA LEU A 267 25.63 6.28 5.07
C LEU A 267 26.72 5.96 4.04
N ARG A 268 27.69 5.09 4.37
CA ARG A 268 28.71 4.63 3.40
C ARG A 268 28.07 3.85 2.26
N MET A 269 27.10 3.00 2.55
CA MET A 269 26.33 2.28 1.53
C MET A 269 25.59 3.26 0.61
N LEU A 270 24.91 4.28 1.17
CA LEU A 270 24.24 5.33 0.39
C LEU A 270 25.21 6.03 -0.57
N LEU A 271 26.39 6.43 -0.08
CA LEU A 271 27.38 7.14 -0.90
C LEU A 271 28.03 6.26 -1.97
N SER A 272 28.17 4.96 -1.71
CA SER A 272 28.79 4.03 -2.66
C SER A 272 27.83 3.53 -3.72
N GLU A 273 26.58 3.26 -3.35
CA GLU A 273 25.56 2.69 -4.25
C GLU A 273 24.67 3.76 -4.91
N CYS A 274 24.52 4.93 -4.27
CA CYS A 274 23.69 6.03 -4.74
C CYS A 274 24.44 7.38 -4.64
N PRO A 275 25.60 7.54 -5.31
CA PRO A 275 26.48 8.72 -5.15
C PRO A 275 25.84 10.05 -5.56
N TRP A 276 24.81 10.01 -6.40
CA TRP A 276 24.04 11.18 -6.87
C TRP A 276 22.68 11.34 -6.16
N SER A 277 22.44 10.60 -5.07
CA SER A 277 21.23 10.78 -4.26
C SER A 277 21.12 12.22 -3.75
N ARG A 278 19.89 12.70 -3.60
CA ARG A 278 19.57 13.95 -2.89
C ARG A 278 20.12 13.98 -1.45
N HIS A 279 20.34 12.81 -0.85
CA HIS A 279 20.87 12.66 0.51
C HIS A 279 22.40 12.61 0.59
N ALA A 280 23.10 12.51 -0.56
CA ALA A 280 24.55 12.28 -0.57
C ALA A 280 25.36 13.41 0.10
N ALA A 281 24.92 14.67 -0.04
CA ALA A 281 25.58 15.79 0.63
C ALA A 281 25.47 15.69 2.16
N GLN A 282 24.27 15.40 2.67
CA GLN A 282 24.00 15.24 4.11
C GLN A 282 24.73 14.02 4.69
N ALA A 283 24.78 12.92 3.93
CA ALA A 283 25.51 11.72 4.34
C ALA A 283 27.02 11.96 4.49
N ARG A 284 27.64 12.74 3.60
CA ARG A 284 29.07 13.11 3.73
C ARG A 284 29.32 13.97 4.96
N GLU A 285 28.40 14.88 5.27
CA GLU A 285 28.55 15.76 6.43
C GLU A 285 28.46 14.98 7.74
N ARG A 286 27.53 14.02 7.85
CA ARG A 286 27.38 13.17 9.04
C ARG A 286 28.55 12.19 9.28
N LEU A 287 29.37 11.92 8.26
CA LEU A 287 30.53 11.02 8.36
C LEU A 287 31.85 11.73 8.74
N ARG A 288 31.84 13.06 8.91
CA ARG A 288 33.00 13.84 9.33
C ARG A 288 33.14 13.85 10.84
#